data_AF-A0A9P8TEF0-F1
#
_entry.id   AF-A0A9P8TEF0-F1
#
_cell.length_a   1.000
_cell.length_b   1.000
_cell.length_c   1.000
_cell.angle_alpha   90.00
_cell.angle_beta   90.00
_cell.angle_gamma   90.00
#
_symmetry.space_group_name_H-M   'P 1'
#
loop_
_entity.id
_entity.type
_entity.pdbx_description
1 polymer ?
#
loop_
_entity_poly.entity_id
_entity_poly.type
_entity_poly.pdbx_seq_one_letter_code
_entity_poly.pdbx_strand_id
1 'polypeptide(L)'
;GSVHGVYELTSILVQGHARLDTQSIPPVGLALELVDQNGKTRTDTNVMANLGYFQLKANPGIWTLQPQESPELEYDLVSIDTEFKAKVSDAKLDPIPIFD
;
A
#
# COMPACT_ATOMS: atom_id res chain seq x y z
N GLY A 1 -15.28 22.42 -31.75
CA GLY A 1 -16.46 21.71 -31.18
C GLY A 1 -16.17 21.40 -29.73
N SER A 2 -17.19 21.45 -28.86
CA SER A 2 -17.00 21.17 -27.43
C SER A 2 -16.79 19.67 -27.20
N VAL A 3 -15.77 19.30 -26.42
CA VAL A 3 -15.44 17.91 -26.06
C VAL A 3 -15.81 17.70 -24.61
N HIS A 4 -16.52 16.61 -24.31
CA HIS A 4 -16.91 16.22 -22.96
C HIS A 4 -16.27 14.88 -22.60
N GLY A 5 -15.83 14.74 -21.35
CA GLY A 5 -15.28 13.50 -20.79
C GLY A 5 -15.87 13.21 -19.42
N VAL A 6 -16.04 11.91 -19.11
CA VAL A 6 -16.51 11.41 -17.80
C VAL A 6 -15.43 10.50 -17.24
N TYR A 7 -15.12 10.64 -15.96
CA TYR A 7 -14.13 9.84 -15.25
C TYR A 7 -14.82 9.00 -14.18
N GLU A 8 -14.26 7.82 -13.90
CA GLU A 8 -14.73 6.89 -12.87
C GLU A 8 -13.59 6.53 -11.92
N LEU A 9 -13.89 6.53 -10.62
CA LEU A 9 -12.98 5.98 -9.60
C LEU A 9 -13.09 4.46 -9.59
N THR A 10 -12.08 3.78 -10.09
CA THR A 10 -12.07 2.31 -10.19
C THR A 10 -11.51 1.62 -8.96
N SER A 11 -10.60 2.25 -8.23
CA SER A 11 -9.94 1.67 -7.05
C SER A 11 -9.26 2.74 -6.19
N ILE A 12 -9.08 2.43 -4.90
CA ILE A 12 -8.25 3.16 -3.94
C ILE A 12 -6.89 2.45 -3.84
N LEU A 13 -5.82 3.21 -3.65
CA LEU A 13 -4.49 2.66 -3.49
C LEU A 13 -4.17 2.42 -2.01
N VAL A 14 -3.75 1.21 -1.68
CA VAL A 14 -3.14 0.84 -0.41
C VAL A 14 -1.64 0.82 -0.62
N GLN A 15 -0.94 1.77 0.00
CA GLN A 15 0.50 1.96 -0.18
C GLN A 15 1.22 1.91 1.16
N GLY A 16 2.48 1.48 1.15
CA GLY A 16 3.28 1.39 2.36
C GLY A 16 4.75 1.18 2.07
N HIS A 17 5.52 1.02 3.14
CA HIS A 17 6.95 0.74 3.09
C HIS A 17 7.21 -0.50 3.95
N ALA A 18 7.79 -1.53 3.36
CA ALA A 18 8.14 -2.77 4.04
C ALA A 18 9.62 -2.78 4.44
N ARG A 19 9.93 -3.36 5.60
CA ARG A 19 11.30 -3.51 6.12
C ARG A 19 11.44 -4.84 6.84
N LEU A 20 12.62 -5.44 6.77
CA LEU A 20 12.98 -6.56 7.62
C LEU A 20 13.19 -6.08 9.06
N ASP A 21 12.59 -6.78 10.02
CA ASP A 21 12.71 -6.49 11.45
C ASP A 21 14.18 -6.50 11.92
N THR A 22 14.98 -7.43 11.41
CA THR A 22 16.36 -7.64 11.84
C THR A 22 17.36 -6.60 11.34
N GLN A 23 17.12 -6.01 10.15
CA GLN A 23 18.13 -5.22 9.43
C GLN A 23 17.63 -3.87 8.90
N SER A 24 16.34 -3.53 9.09
CA SER A 24 15.71 -2.31 8.57
C SER A 24 15.93 -2.08 7.05
N ILE A 25 16.24 -3.15 6.30
CA ILE A 25 16.38 -3.15 4.85
C ILE A 25 15.06 -3.56 4.19
N PRO A 26 14.77 -3.11 2.96
CA PRO A 26 13.57 -3.52 2.26
C PRO A 26 13.64 -4.99 1.82
N PRO A 27 12.58 -5.80 2.02
CA PRO A 27 12.50 -7.17 1.53
C PRO A 27 12.21 -7.17 0.02
N VAL A 28 13.22 -6.88 -0.80
CA VAL A 28 13.07 -6.68 -2.24
C VAL A 28 12.50 -7.92 -2.92
N GLY A 29 11.48 -7.74 -3.76
CA GLY A 29 10.87 -8.82 -4.52
C GLY A 29 9.84 -9.64 -3.72
N LEU A 30 9.65 -9.36 -2.42
CA LEU A 30 8.58 -9.97 -1.63
C LEU A 30 7.23 -9.64 -2.25
N ALA A 31 6.49 -10.67 -2.63
CA ALA A 31 5.12 -10.54 -3.10
C ALA A 31 4.16 -10.35 -1.92
N LEU A 32 3.24 -9.40 -2.06
CA LEU A 32 2.22 -9.08 -1.07
C LEU A 32 0.83 -9.23 -1.66
N GLU A 33 -0.12 -9.66 -0.84
CA GLU A 33 -1.52 -9.79 -1.22
C GLU A 33 -2.48 -9.20 -0.19
N LEU A 34 -3.63 -8.74 -0.68
CA LEU A 34 -4.78 -8.38 0.14
C LEU A 34 -5.80 -9.51 0.10
N VAL A 35 -6.19 -10.00 1.27
CA VAL A 35 -7.19 -11.05 1.42
C VAL A 35 -8.46 -10.44 1.99
N ASP A 36 -9.59 -10.62 1.33
CA ASP A 36 -10.88 -10.20 1.86
C ASP A 36 -11.40 -11.19 2.92
N GLN A 37 -12.51 -10.84 3.56
CA GLN A 37 -13.13 -11.67 4.60
C GLN A 37 -13.63 -13.04 4.08
N ASN A 38 -13.80 -13.20 2.77
CA ASN A 38 -14.23 -14.45 2.14
C ASN A 38 -13.03 -15.29 1.66
N GLY A 39 -11.80 -14.86 1.94
CA GLY A 39 -10.57 -15.53 1.50
C GLY A 39 -10.21 -15.27 0.04
N LYS A 40 -10.89 -14.33 -0.64
CA LYS A 40 -10.50 -13.94 -2.00
C LYS A 40 -9.26 -13.06 -1.93
N THR A 41 -8.21 -13.50 -2.61
CA THR A 41 -6.95 -12.78 -2.69
C THR A 41 -6.95 -11.79 -3.86
N ARG A 42 -6.27 -10.66 -3.65
CA ARG A 42 -5.86 -9.71 -4.68
C ARG A 42 -4.36 -9.53 -4.58
N THR A 43 -3.67 -9.84 -5.67
CA THR A 43 -2.20 -9.85 -5.74
C THR A 43 -1.80 -8.99 -6.92
N ASP A 44 -1.12 -7.86 -6.67
CA ASP A 44 -0.74 -6.93 -7.75
C ASP A 44 0.63 -6.29 -7.51
N THR A 45 1.45 -6.76 -6.56
CA THR A 45 2.70 -6.05 -6.28
C THR A 45 3.75 -6.85 -5.51
N ASN A 46 5.00 -6.53 -5.86
CA ASN A 46 6.20 -6.90 -5.11
C ASN A 46 6.82 -5.65 -4.47
N VAL A 47 7.46 -5.84 -3.33
CA VAL A 47 8.19 -4.78 -2.63
C VAL A 47 9.39 -4.30 -3.47
N MET A 48 9.47 -2.99 -3.66
CA MET A 48 10.51 -2.35 -4.47
C MET A 48 11.81 -2.14 -3.68
N ALA A 49 12.95 -2.20 -4.36
CA ALA A 49 14.28 -2.01 -3.77
C ALA A 49 14.48 -0.62 -3.14
N ASN A 50 13.84 0.40 -3.70
CA ASN A 50 13.93 1.77 -3.20
C ASN A 50 12.93 1.97 -2.07
N LEU A 51 13.44 2.05 -0.83
CA LEU A 51 12.68 2.35 0.39
C LEU A 51 11.63 1.30 0.79
N GLY A 52 11.57 0.15 0.12
CA GLY A 52 10.60 -0.92 0.43
C GLY A 52 9.18 -0.58 0.03
N TYR A 53 9.01 0.34 -0.93
CA TYR A 53 7.69 0.79 -1.34
C TYR A 53 6.88 -0.32 -2.01
N PHE A 54 5.57 -0.33 -1.74
CA PHE A 54 4.60 -1.20 -2.40
C PHE A 54 3.27 -0.46 -2.61
N GLN A 55 2.49 -0.86 -3.61
CA GLN A 55 1.18 -0.31 -3.92
C GLN A 55 0.20 -1.39 -4.40
N LEU A 56 -0.95 -1.48 -3.75
CA LEU A 56 -2.02 -2.43 -4.07
C LEU A 56 -3.29 -1.67 -4.40
N LYS A 57 -4.12 -2.19 -5.31
CA LYS A 57 -5.44 -1.62 -5.62
C LYS A 57 -6.51 -2.33 -4.81
N ALA A 58 -7.30 -1.56 -4.07
CA ALA A 58 -8.40 -2.07 -3.28
C ALA A 58 -9.67 -1.23 -3.45
N ASN A 59 -10.81 -1.87 -3.28
CA ASN A 59 -12.06 -1.15 -3.06
C ASN A 59 -12.30 -1.01 -1.54
N PRO A 60 -13.14 -0.05 -1.10
CA PRO A 60 -13.51 0.07 0.29
C PRO A 60 -13.97 -1.28 0.88
N GLY A 61 -13.41 -1.64 2.03
CA GLY A 61 -13.67 -2.94 2.66
C GLY A 61 -12.64 -3.26 3.74
N ILE A 62 -12.83 -4.42 4.37
CA ILE A 62 -11.89 -4.96 5.36
C ILE A 62 -10.97 -5.94 4.63
N TRP A 63 -9.67 -5.73 4.80
CA TRP A 63 -8.62 -6.47 4.13
C TRP A 63 -7.57 -6.93 5.13
N THR A 64 -7.01 -8.10 4.89
CA THR A 64 -5.80 -8.59 5.56
C THR A 64 -4.64 -8.48 4.57
N LEU A 65 -3.57 -7.78 4.95
CA LEU A 65 -2.34 -7.73 4.17
C LEU A 65 -1.41 -8.85 4.64
N GLN A 66 -0.90 -9.67 3.72
CA GLN A 66 0.03 -10.75 4.05
C GLN A 66 1.05 -10.99 2.93
N PRO A 67 2.22 -11.58 3.25
CA PRO A 67 3.11 -12.18 2.27
C PRO A 67 2.38 -13.25 1.47
N GLN A 68 2.63 -13.29 0.16
CA GLN A 68 2.16 -14.41 -0.65
C GLN A 68 3.01 -15.64 -0.33
N GLU A 69 2.37 -16.80 -0.20
CA GLU A 69 3.08 -18.08 -0.06
C GLU A 69 3.97 -18.32 -1.29
N SER A 70 5.27 -18.52 -1.05
CA SER A 70 6.25 -18.85 -2.09
C SER A 70 7.16 -19.98 -1.61
N PRO A 71 7.39 -21.04 -2.42
CA PRO A 71 8.35 -22.09 -2.10
C PRO A 71 9.80 -21.58 -1.99
N GLU A 72 10.11 -20.43 -2.59
CA GLU A 72 11.47 -19.89 -2.69
C GLU A 72 11.78 -18.86 -1.60
N LEU A 73 10.74 -18.26 -1.01
CA LEU A 73 10.88 -17.12 -0.11
C LEU A 73 9.85 -17.25 1.02
N GLU A 74 10.32 -17.70 2.18
CA GLU A 74 9.51 -17.80 3.40
C GLU A 74 9.69 -16.51 4.23
N TYR A 75 8.61 -15.74 4.35
CA TYR A 75 8.55 -14.53 5.17
C TYR A 75 7.28 -14.52 6.00
N ASP A 76 7.44 -14.21 7.28
CA ASP A 76 6.32 -13.95 8.17
C ASP A 76 6.15 -12.46 8.42
N LEU A 77 4.89 -12.02 8.40
CA LEU A 77 4.55 -10.65 8.74
C LEU A 77 4.50 -10.48 10.26
N VAL A 78 5.47 -9.74 10.81
CA VAL A 78 5.56 -9.50 12.26
C VAL A 78 4.58 -8.42 12.72
N SER A 79 4.47 -7.32 11.97
CA SER A 79 3.59 -6.21 12.33
C SER A 79 3.24 -5.36 11.12
N ILE A 80 2.09 -4.69 11.21
CA ILE A 80 1.67 -3.61 10.30
C ILE A 80 1.42 -2.39 11.16
N ASP A 81 2.07 -1.28 10.83
CA ASP A 81 1.76 0.00 11.44
C ASP A 81 0.56 0.64 10.71
N THR A 82 -0.54 0.81 11.42
CA THR A 82 -1.75 1.50 10.94
C THR A 82 -1.93 2.88 11.57
N GLU A 83 -1.10 3.22 12.57
CA GLU A 83 -1.14 4.50 13.24
C GLU A 83 -0.17 5.47 12.56
N PHE A 84 -0.68 6.33 11.68
CA PHE A 84 0.13 7.44 11.18
C PHE A 84 0.39 8.46 12.30
N LYS A 85 1.50 8.29 13.02
CA LYS A 85 2.00 9.30 13.97
C LYS A 85 2.74 10.37 13.19
N ALA A 86 1.99 11.31 12.63
CA ALA A 86 2.57 12.54 12.11
C ALA A 86 3.31 13.23 13.25
N LYS A 87 4.65 13.32 13.19
CA LYS A 87 5.35 14.42 13.85
C LYS A 87 4.99 15.66 13.04
N VAL A 88 3.82 16.22 13.31
CA VAL A 88 3.47 17.55 12.85
C VAL A 88 4.43 18.46 13.62
N SER A 89 5.60 18.75 13.01
CA SER A 89 6.25 20.02 13.32
C SER A 89 5.21 21.09 12.97
N ASP A 90 5.17 22.19 13.73
CA ASP A 90 4.30 23.35 13.51
C ASP A 90 4.60 24.08 12.17
N ALA A 91 4.97 23.35 11.12
CA ALA A 91 5.04 23.80 9.75
C ALA A 91 3.61 24.09 9.29
N LYS A 92 3.33 25.40 9.17
CA LYS A 92 2.17 25.99 8.52
C LYS A 92 1.76 25.16 7.30
N LEU A 93 0.58 24.53 7.37
CA LEU A 93 0.00 23.81 6.24
C LEU A 93 -0.32 24.81 5.13
N ASP A 94 0.33 24.68 3.98
CA ASP A 94 -0.08 25.43 2.80
C ASP A 94 -1.46 24.91 2.33
N PRO A 95 -2.43 25.80 2.05
CA PRO A 95 -3.75 25.38 1.59
C PRO A 95 -3.63 24.59 0.29
N ILE A 96 -4.26 23.42 0.23
CA ILE A 96 -4.39 22.65 -1.00
C ILE A 96 -5.27 23.48 -1.96
N PRO A 97 -4.85 23.73 -3.21
CA PRO A 97 -5.67 24.46 -4.16
C PRO A 97 -6.95 23.68 -4.44
N ILE A 98 -8.08 24.30 -4.14
CA ILE A 98 -9.40 23.87 -4.60
C ILE A 98 -9.50 24.37 -6.04
N PHE A 99 -9.65 23.46 -7.00
CA PHE A 99 -9.97 23.84 -8.37
C PHE A 99 -11.49 24.02 -8.44
N ASP A 100 -11.91 25.26 -8.71
CA ASP A 100 -13.31 25.65 -8.97
C ASP A 100 -13.82 25.10 -10.32
#